data_AF-A0A355API5-F1
#
_entry.id   AF-A0A355API5-F1
#
_cell.length_a   1.000
_cell.length_b   1.000
_cell.length_c   1.000
_cell.angle_alpha   90.00
_cell.angle_beta   90.00
_cell.angle_gamma   90.00
#
_symmetry.space_group_name_H-M   'P 1'
#
loop_
_entity.id
_entity.type
_entity.pdbx_description
1 polymer ?
#
loop_
_entity_poly.entity_id
_entity_poly.type
_entity_poly.pdbx_seq_one_letter_code
_entity_poly.pdbx_strand_id
1 'polypeptide(L)' 'YPDFPILNTLTGPLRKASAKENNPDFLSLWSGQSAVMSRNLPASELIQLLVTETESVLERLAPER' A
#
# COMPACT_ATOMS: atom_id res chain seq x y z
N TYR A 1 21.91 -8.45 -18.50
CA TYR A 1 21.15 -8.53 -17.24
C TYR A 1 20.12 -9.63 -17.41
N PRO A 2 19.80 -10.46 -16.41
CA PRO A 2 18.79 -11.51 -16.56
C PRO A 2 17.40 -10.90 -16.80
N ASP A 3 16.62 -11.50 -17.69
CA ASP A 3 15.28 -11.01 -18.03
C ASP A 3 14.29 -11.19 -16.88
N PHE A 4 13.26 -10.34 -16.86
CA PHE A 4 12.10 -10.56 -16.00
C PHE A 4 11.42 -11.89 -16.36
N PRO A 5 11.05 -12.74 -15.38
CA PRO A 5 11.03 -12.52 -13.92
C PRO A 5 12.15 -13.24 -13.14
N ILE A 6 13.28 -13.59 -13.77
CA ILE A 6 14.31 -14.50 -13.22
C ILE A 6 14.73 -14.10 -11.80
N LEU A 7 14.91 -12.80 -11.55
CA LEU A 7 15.33 -12.31 -10.23
C LEU A 7 14.25 -12.43 -9.15
N ASN A 8 12.96 -12.39 -9.50
CA ASN A 8 11.89 -12.66 -8.55
C ASN A 8 11.98 -14.10 -8.06
N THR A 9 12.16 -15.07 -8.98
CA THR A 9 12.34 -16.48 -8.62
C THR A 9 13.60 -16.69 -7.78
N LEU A 10 14.74 -16.13 -8.21
CA LEU A 10 16.04 -16.29 -7.57
C LEU A 10 16.04 -15.77 -6.11
N THR A 11 15.34 -14.67 -5.83
CA THR A 11 15.29 -14.05 -4.49
C THR A 11 14.21 -14.66 -3.57
N GLY A 12 13.42 -15.62 -4.06
CA GLY A 12 12.34 -16.27 -3.31
C GLY A 12 12.77 -16.90 -1.97
N PRO A 13 13.88 -17.67 -1.90
CA PRO A 13 14.36 -18.24 -0.65
C PRO A 13 14.73 -17.19 0.42
N LEU A 14 15.35 -16.08 0.01
CA LEU A 14 15.71 -14.97 0.92
C LEU A 14 14.47 -14.31 1.53
N ARG A 15 13.44 -14.06 0.70
CA ARG A 15 12.13 -13.56 1.17
C ARG A 15 11.52 -14.50 2.21
N LYS A 16 11.51 -15.80 1.93
CA LYS A 16 10.94 -16.82 2.84
C LYS A 16 11.68 -16.88 4.18
N ALA A 17 13.01 -16.83 4.16
CA ALA A 17 13.81 -16.83 5.39
C ALA A 17 13.57 -15.55 6.22
N SER A 18 13.62 -14.39 5.58
CA SER A 18 13.42 -13.09 6.27
C SER A 18 12.03 -12.96 6.87
N ALA A 19 10.99 -13.42 6.17
CA ALA A 19 9.62 -13.43 6.69
C ALA A 19 9.45 -14.31 7.93
N LYS A 20 10.12 -15.47 8.00
CA LYS A 20 10.08 -16.34 9.20
C LYS A 20 10.71 -15.70 10.43
N GLU A 21 11.78 -14.94 10.23
CA GLU A 21 12.50 -14.22 11.29
C GLU A 21 11.91 -12.82 11.59
N ASN A 22 10.79 -12.46 10.97
CA ASN A 22 10.22 -11.10 11.04
C ASN A 22 11.24 -9.98 10.70
N ASN A 23 12.14 -10.26 9.75
CA ASN A 23 13.15 -9.33 9.24
C ASN A 23 12.69 -8.73 7.89
N PRO A 24 12.63 -7.38 7.74
CA PRO A 24 12.24 -6.74 6.49
C PRO A 24 13.30 -6.73 5.37
N ASP A 25 14.57 -7.00 5.65
CA ASP A 25 15.74 -6.69 4.79
C ASP A 25 15.64 -7.24 3.35
N PHE A 26 15.03 -8.41 3.16
CA PHE A 26 14.88 -9.03 1.83
C PHE A 26 13.43 -9.15 1.38
N LEU A 27 12.48 -8.51 2.06
CA LEU A 27 11.08 -8.51 1.66
C LEU A 27 10.86 -7.55 0.48
N SER A 28 9.93 -7.91 -0.40
CA SER A 28 9.44 -6.99 -1.43
C SER A 28 8.39 -6.06 -0.82
N LEU A 29 8.85 -5.00 -0.15
CA LEU A 29 8.02 -4.00 0.54
C LEU A 29 7.36 -3.02 -0.44
N TRP A 30 6.50 -3.54 -1.32
CA TRP A 30 5.78 -2.73 -2.29
C TRP A 30 4.87 -1.70 -1.61
N SER A 31 5.08 -0.43 -1.91
CA SER A 31 4.22 0.65 -1.46
C SER A 31 4.28 1.82 -2.45
N GLY A 32 3.21 2.61 -2.51
CA GLY A 32 3.22 3.91 -3.20
C GLY A 32 3.93 4.98 -2.35
N GLN A 33 4.14 6.16 -2.92
CA GLN A 33 4.85 7.27 -2.25
C GLN A 33 4.17 7.72 -0.95
N SER A 34 2.83 7.64 -0.86
CA SER A 34 2.06 8.05 0.31
C SER A 34 1.85 6.94 1.34
N ALA A 35 2.77 5.96 1.46
CA ALA A 35 2.65 4.83 2.38
C ALA A 35 2.38 5.25 3.84
N VAL A 36 2.92 6.39 4.27
CA VAL A 36 2.73 6.97 5.61
C VAL A 36 1.28 7.40 5.91
N MET A 37 0.43 7.52 4.89
CA MET A 37 -1.00 7.83 5.04
C MET A 37 -1.87 6.56 5.17
N SER A 38 -1.27 5.37 5.18
CA SER A 38 -2.02 4.11 5.32
C SER A 38 -2.77 4.06 6.65
N ARG A 39 -4.01 3.59 6.61
CA ARG A 39 -4.89 3.48 7.79
C ARG A 39 -5.15 2.01 8.09
N ASN A 40 -4.88 1.58 9.33
CA ASN A 40 -5.15 0.22 9.78
C ASN A 40 -6.62 0.08 10.21
N LEU A 41 -7.50 -0.14 9.23
CA LEU A 41 -8.95 -0.26 9.42
C LEU A 41 -9.51 -1.42 8.57
N PRO A 42 -10.67 -1.98 8.93
CA PRO A 42 -11.42 -2.84 8.01
C PRO A 42 -11.66 -2.13 6.67
N ALA A 43 -11.54 -2.86 5.57
CA ALA A 43 -11.65 -2.29 4.24
C ALA A 43 -12.98 -1.55 4.03
N SER A 44 -14.09 -2.07 4.56
CA SER A 44 -15.41 -1.44 4.49
C SER A 44 -15.48 -0.09 5.20
N GLU A 45 -14.85 0.03 6.37
CA GLU A 45 -14.79 1.28 7.13
C GLU A 45 -13.89 2.31 6.44
N LEU A 46 -12.75 1.87 5.92
CA LEU A 46 -11.84 2.73 5.15
C LEU A 46 -12.55 3.34 3.93
N ILE A 47 -13.33 2.55 3.20
CA ILE A 47 -14.08 3.02 2.03
C ILE A 47 -15.16 4.03 2.45
N GLN A 48 -15.95 3.73 3.48
CA GLN A 48 -16.97 4.68 3.99
C GLN A 48 -16.34 6.01 4.39
N LEU A 49 -15.23 5.97 5.11
CA LEU A 49 -14.50 7.16 5.54
C LEU A 49 -13.99 7.97 4.33
N LEU A 50 -13.39 7.31 3.34
CA LEU A 50 -12.93 7.97 2.10
C LEU A 50 -14.08 8.65 1.36
N VAL A 51 -15.26 8.04 1.29
CA VAL A 51 -16.45 8.64 0.66
C VAL A 51 -16.85 9.90 1.41
N THR A 52 -17.04 9.82 2.73
CA THR A 52 -17.42 10.97 3.56
C THR A 52 -16.40 12.10 3.49
N GLU A 53 -15.10 11.79 3.56
CA GLU A 53 -14.02 12.77 3.42
C GLU A 53 -14.05 13.46 2.04
N THR A 54 -14.32 12.69 0.99
CA THR A 54 -14.40 13.21 -0.39
C THR A 54 -15.61 14.12 -0.57
N GLU A 55 -16.79 13.71 -0.11
CA GLU A 55 -18.02 14.50 -0.17
C GLU A 55 -17.86 15.83 0.54
N SER A 56 -17.31 15.83 1.76
CA SER A 56 -17.02 17.05 2.52
C SER A 56 -16.11 18.02 1.77
N VAL A 57 -15.09 17.50 1.07
CA VAL A 57 -14.21 18.34 0.24
C VAL A 57 -14.95 18.90 -0.97
N LEU A 58 -15.77 18.09 -1.65
CA LEU A 58 -16.54 18.53 -2.82
C LEU A 58 -17.56 19.61 -2.44
N GLU A 59 -18.25 19.48 -1.31
CA GLU A 59 -19.18 20.49 -0.80
C GLU A 59 -18.48 21.83 -0.55
N ARG A 60 -17.30 21.82 0.06
CA ARG A 60 -16.51 23.03 0.32
C ARG A 60 -15.98 23.68 -0.97
N LEU A 61 -15.72 22.89 -2.00
CA LEU A 61 -15.22 23.39 -3.29
C LEU A 61 -16.34 23.82 -4.23
N ALA A 62 -17.59 23.52 -3.93
CA ALA A 62 -18.73 23.94 -4.74
C ALA A 62 -18.80 25.49 -4.75
N PRO A 63 -18.87 26.12 -5.94
CA PRO A 63 -19.01 27.57 -6.01
C PRO A 63 -20.36 28.00 -5.42
N GLU A 64 -20.39 29.19 -4.81
CA GLU A 64 -21.66 29.82 -4.43
C GLU A 64 -22.51 30.00 -5.71
N ARG A 65 -23.79 29.59 -5.63
CA ARG A 65 -24.73 29.71 -6.74
C ARG A 65 -25.08 31.16 -7.04
#